data_AF-A0A529Y3E0-F1
#
_entry.id   AF-A0A529Y3E0-F1
#
_cell.length_a   1.000
_cell.length_b   1.000
_cell.length_c   1.000
_cell.angle_alpha   90.00
_cell.angle_beta   90.00
_cell.angle_gamma   90.00
#
_symmetry.space_group_name_H-M   'P 1'
#
loop_
_entity.id
_entity.type
_entity.pdbx_description
1 polymer ?
#
loop_
_entity_poly.entity_id
_entity_poly.type
_entity_poly.pdbx_seq_one_letter_code
_entity_poly.pdbx_strand_id
1 'polypeptide(L)' 'MTEEDWLVPRLASIGMSTSDISHVVQSHLHFDHAGGLEWLTHAKVYVQRDELAFARNPP' A
#
# COMPACT_ATOMS: atom_id res chain seq x y z
N MET A 1 9.28 9.38 11.87
CA MET A 1 8.69 9.66 10.55
C MET A 1 7.96 10.98 10.62
N THR A 2 8.09 11.79 9.58
CA THR A 2 7.26 12.97 9.34
C THR A 2 6.28 12.68 8.20
N GLU A 3 5.37 13.61 7.90
CA GLU A 3 4.46 13.48 6.75
C GLU A 3 5.22 13.38 5.41
N GLU A 4 6.41 13.97 5.31
CA GLU A 4 7.32 13.85 4.15
C GLU A 4 7.81 12.41 3.91
N ASP A 5 7.72 11.54 4.93
CA ASP A 5 8.08 10.14 4.81
C ASP A 5 6.94 9.27 4.23
N TRP A 6 5.76 9.83 4.02
CA TRP A 6 4.60 9.08 3.52
C TRP A 6 4.69 8.80 2.02
N LEU A 7 3.85 7.86 1.55
CA LEU A 7 3.80 7.45 0.15
C LEU A 7 3.65 8.63 -0.82
N VAL A 8 2.72 9.56 -0.55
CA VAL A 8 2.36 10.62 -1.50
C VAL A 8 3.52 11.60 -1.74
N PRO A 9 4.16 12.20 -0.71
CA PRO A 9 5.34 13.04 -0.92
C PRO A 9 6.52 12.28 -1.53
N ARG A 10 6.70 11.00 -1.18
CA ARG A 10 7.79 10.18 -1.74
C ARG A 10 7.60 9.90 -3.23
N LEU A 11 6.37 9.63 -3.70
CA LEU A 11 6.08 9.57 -5.13
C LEU A 11 6.31 10.91 -5.82
N ALA A 12 5.87 12.02 -5.20
CA ALA A 12 6.05 13.35 -5.77
C ALA A 12 7.54 13.72 -5.93
N SER A 13 8.41 13.28 -5.00
CA SER A 13 9.85 13.52 -5.06
C SER A 13 10.54 12.89 -6.27
N ILE A 14 9.90 11.91 -6.92
CA ILE A 14 10.35 11.28 -8.17
C ILE A 14 9.48 11.66 -9.38
N GLY A 15 8.65 12.70 -9.24
CA GLY A 15 7.79 13.19 -10.33
C GLY A 15 6.57 12.30 -10.63
N MET A 16 6.15 11.47 -9.67
CA MET A 16 5.00 10.58 -9.80
C MET A 16 3.84 11.00 -8.88
N SER A 17 2.63 10.62 -9.27
CA SER A 17 1.40 10.74 -8.50
C SER A 17 0.85 9.35 -8.15
N THR A 18 -0.10 9.28 -7.22
CA THR A 18 -0.76 8.00 -6.90
C THR A 18 -1.50 7.42 -8.10
N SER A 19 -2.06 8.26 -8.98
CA SER A 19 -2.73 7.83 -10.22
C SER A 19 -1.83 7.15 -11.24
N ASP A 20 -0.52 7.29 -11.13
CA ASP A 20 0.43 6.60 -12.02
C ASP A 20 0.63 5.12 -11.61
N ILE A 21 0.10 4.70 -10.45
CA ILE A 21 0.26 3.35 -9.92
C ILE A 21 -0.91 2.47 -10.36
N SER A 22 -0.65 1.61 -11.35
CA SER A 22 -1.65 0.65 -11.83
C SER A 22 -1.77 -0.61 -10.94
N HIS A 23 -0.69 -0.98 -10.25
CA HIS A 23 -0.59 -2.23 -9.49
C HIS A 23 0.20 -2.05 -8.20
N VAL A 24 -0.23 -2.73 -7.14
CA VAL A 24 0.44 -2.77 -5.84
C VAL A 24 0.64 -4.22 -5.45
N VAL A 25 1.83 -4.56 -4.98
CA VAL A 25 2.13 -5.89 -4.41
C VAL A 25 2.42 -5.72 -2.93
N GLN A 26 1.55 -6.28 -2.09
CA GLN A 26 1.76 -6.33 -0.65
C GLN A 26 2.59 -7.55 -0.29
N SER A 27 3.70 -7.33 0.43
CA SER A 27 4.50 -8.43 0.98
C SER A 27 3.73 -9.13 2.09
N HIS A 28 3.08 -8.36 2.96
CA HIS A 28 2.15 -8.79 4.00
C HIS A 28 1.21 -7.64 4.40
N LEU A 29 0.28 -7.83 5.34
CA LEU A 29 -0.82 -6.89 5.65
C LEU A 29 -0.73 -6.26 7.05
N HIS A 30 0.46 -6.17 7.64
CA HIS A 30 0.65 -5.33 8.82
C HIS A 30 0.50 -3.84 8.51
N PHE A 31 0.23 -3.04 9.54
CA PHE A 31 -0.11 -1.62 9.40
C PHE A 31 0.99 -0.78 8.72
N ASP A 32 2.25 -1.13 8.94
CA ASP A 32 3.44 -0.50 8.35
C ASP A 32 3.62 -0.82 6.85
N HIS A 33 2.90 -1.81 6.33
CA HIS A 33 2.91 -2.19 4.91
C HIS A 33 1.59 -1.86 4.20
N ALA A 34 0.45 -2.09 4.86
CA ALA A 34 -0.88 -1.89 4.30
C ALA A 34 -1.45 -0.48 4.50
N GLY A 35 -0.89 0.32 5.43
CA GLY A 35 -1.46 1.62 5.81
C GLY A 35 -1.63 2.60 4.64
N GLY A 36 -0.74 2.56 3.65
CA GLY A 36 -0.82 3.46 2.49
C GLY A 36 -1.79 3.04 1.38
N LEU A 37 -2.48 1.90 1.52
CA LEU A 37 -3.42 1.42 0.49
C LEU A 37 -4.63 2.34 0.31
N GLU A 38 -4.98 3.17 1.30
CA GLU A 38 -6.08 4.13 1.19
C GLU A 38 -5.90 5.14 0.05
N TRP A 39 -4.65 5.47 -0.30
CA TRP A 39 -4.33 6.38 -1.40
C TRP A 39 -4.29 5.71 -2.78
N LEU A 40 -4.41 4.38 -2.82
CA LEU A 40 -4.22 3.54 -4.01
C LEU A 40 -5.46 2.69 -4.33
N THR A 41 -6.65 3.13 -3.95
CA THR A 41 -7.92 2.38 -4.13
C THR A 41 -8.29 2.09 -5.59
N HIS A 42 -7.70 2.82 -6.54
CA HIS A 42 -7.87 2.59 -7.97
C HIS A 42 -6.92 1.51 -8.54
N ALA A 43 -5.83 1.21 -7.83
CA ALA A 43 -4.81 0.27 -8.27
C ALA A 43 -5.24 -1.17 -7.99
N LYS A 44 -4.77 -2.12 -8.82
CA LYS A 44 -4.99 -3.53 -8.56
C LYS A 44 -3.98 -4.03 -7.51
N VAL A 45 -4.50 -4.49 -6.37
CA VAL A 45 -3.68 -4.98 -5.26
C VAL A 45 -3.51 -6.51 -5.34
N TYR A 46 -2.27 -6.98 -5.26
CA TYR A 46 -1.91 -8.39 -5.12
C TYR A 46 -1.34 -8.65 -3.72
N VAL A 47 -1.74 -9.77 -3.14
CA VAL A 47 -1.23 -10.27 -1.85
C VAL A 47 -1.36 -11.79 -1.84
N GLN A 48 -0.57 -12.47 -1.01
CA GLN A 48 -0.73 -13.91 -0.81
C GLN A 48 -2.11 -14.23 -0.24
N ARG A 49 -2.73 -15.31 -0.73
CA ARG A 49 -4.06 -15.75 -0.27
C ARG A 49 -4.10 -16.00 1.24
N ASP A 50 -3.06 -16.64 1.77
CA ASP A 50 -3.00 -17.00 3.19
C ASP A 50 -2.85 -15.77 4.08
N GLU A 51 -2.08 -14.78 3.64
CA GLU A 51 -1.95 -13.50 4.33
C GLU A 51 -3.29 -12.75 4.39
N LEU A 52 -4.04 -12.73 3.28
CA LEU A 52 -5.37 -12.12 3.25
C LEU A 52 -6.35 -12.86 4.17
N ALA A 53 -6.26 -14.20 4.24
CA ALA A 53 -7.09 -15.00 5.13
C ALA A 53 -6.75 -14.69 6.61
N PHE A 54 -5.46 -14.62 6.95
CA PHE A 54 -5.00 -14.26 8.28
C PHE A 54 -5.44 -12.84 8.69
N ALA A 55 -5.22 -11.84 7.83
CA ALA A 55 -5.59 -10.45 8.14
C ALA A 55 -7.11 -10.26 8.33
N ARG A 56 -7.95 -11.08 7.69
CA ARG A 56 -9.41 -11.04 7.84
C ARG A 56 -9.90 -11.71 9.12
N ASN A 57 -9.18 -12.71 9.61
CA ASN A 57 -9.54 -13.48 10.79
C ASN A 57 -8.29 -13.81 11.61
N PRO A 58 -7.67 -12.78 12.23
CA PRO A 58 -6.53 -13.00 13.10
C PRO A 58 -6.96 -13.82 14.34
N PRO A 59 -6.05 -14.60 14.93
CA PRO A 59 -6.33 -15.37 16.14
C PRO A 59 -6.66 -14.49 17.36
#